data_AF-A0A1V5HMS1-F1
#
_entry.id   AF-A0A1V5HMS1-F1
#
_cell.length_a   1.000
_cell.length_b   1.000
_cell.length_c   1.000
_cell.angle_alpha   90.00
_cell.angle_beta   90.00
_cell.angle_gamma   90.00
#
_symmetry.space_group_name_H-M   'P 1'
#
loop_
_entity.id
_entity.type
_entity.pdbx_description
1 polymer ?
#
loop_
_entity_poly.entity_id
_entity_poly.type
_entity_poly.pdbx_seq_one_letter_code
_entity_poly.pdbx_strand_id
1 'polypeptide(L)'
;MHYDLLIITNAPIPTHLFTNINFLVVGEEQILVSPYATNHKLTFDYLIFSNPQTVAKIDLLRDNTTIITNYYLQTSLSHIFAIGDCNQSSLSKEEQWKRIVEFIQCGE
;
A
#
# COMPACT_ATOMS: atom_id res chain seq x y z
N MET A 1 10.82 1.83 -14.42
CA MET A 1 10.84 3.18 -13.82
C MET A 1 10.67 3.00 -12.33
N HIS A 2 11.41 3.73 -11.50
CA HIS A 2 11.45 3.52 -10.05
C HIS A 2 10.87 4.71 -9.30
N TYR A 3 10.14 4.45 -8.21
CA TYR A 3 9.47 5.44 -7.37
C TYR A 3 9.68 5.10 -5.89
N ASP A 4 9.79 6.10 -5.03
CA ASP A 4 9.92 5.85 -3.58
C ASP A 4 8.61 5.22 -3.07
N LEU A 5 7.46 5.73 -3.52
CA LEU A 5 6.14 5.24 -3.12
C LEU A 5 5.24 4.98 -4.32
N LEU A 6 4.69 3.77 -4.41
CA LEU A 6 3.60 3.45 -5.33
C LEU A 6 2.29 3.37 -4.57
N ILE A 7 1.24 4.02 -5.09
CA ILE A 7 -0.12 3.96 -4.52
C ILE A 7 -1.06 3.36 -5.57
N ILE A 8 -1.63 2.20 -5.26
CA ILE A 8 -2.55 1.44 -6.12
C ILE A 8 -3.95 1.48 -5.50
N THR A 9 -4.75 2.47 -5.87
CA THR A 9 -6.11 2.65 -5.33
C THR A 9 -7.01 3.46 -6.24
N ASN A 10 -8.30 3.20 -6.19
CA ASN A 10 -9.34 4.07 -6.77
C ASN A 10 -9.95 5.04 -5.73
N ALA A 11 -9.53 4.97 -4.46
CA ALA A 11 -10.04 5.84 -3.42
C ALA A 11 -9.46 7.26 -3.52
N PRO A 12 -10.15 8.29 -2.99
CA PRO A 12 -9.58 9.63 -2.83
C PRO A 12 -8.28 9.58 -2.00
N ILE A 13 -7.24 10.25 -2.50
CA ILE A 13 -5.91 10.24 -1.89
C ILE A 13 -5.62 11.62 -1.29
N PRO A 14 -5.26 11.70 0.00
CA PRO A 14 -4.84 12.94 0.63
C PRO A 14 -3.39 13.26 0.23
N THR A 15 -3.17 13.71 -1.01
CA THR A 15 -1.83 13.97 -1.58
C THR A 15 -0.98 14.93 -0.78
N HIS A 16 -1.61 15.85 -0.04
CA HIS A 16 -0.94 16.79 0.87
C HIS A 16 -0.15 16.12 2.01
N LEU A 17 -0.41 14.84 2.31
CA LEU A 17 0.32 14.08 3.33
C LEU A 17 1.68 13.56 2.82
N PHE A 18 1.87 13.45 1.50
CA PHE A 18 3.06 12.87 0.89
C PHE A 18 4.05 13.95 0.43
N THR A 19 4.44 14.83 1.34
CA THR A 19 5.44 15.85 1.05
C THR A 19 6.83 15.22 0.98
N ASN A 20 7.64 15.64 0.00
CA ASN A 20 9.03 15.20 -0.20
C ASN A 20 9.22 13.70 -0.50
N ILE A 21 8.21 13.01 -1.03
CA ILE A 21 8.31 11.61 -1.48
C ILE A 21 8.04 11.57 -2.98
N ASN A 22 8.90 10.92 -3.76
CA ASN A 22 8.62 10.69 -5.18
C ASN A 22 7.60 9.55 -5.31
N PHE A 23 6.32 9.92 -5.43
CA PHE A 23 5.23 8.95 -5.51
C PHE A 23 4.53 8.90 -6.87
N LEU A 24 3.97 7.74 -7.19
CA LEU A 24 3.06 7.55 -8.32
C LEU A 24 1.75 6.95 -7.84
N VAL A 25 0.64 7.52 -8.32
CA VAL A 25 -0.70 6.95 -8.17
C VAL A 25 -1.11 6.26 -9.46
N VAL A 26 -1.61 5.05 -9.33
CA VAL A 26 -2.10 4.22 -10.44
C VAL A 26 -3.40 3.54 -10.04
N GLY A 27 -4.19 3.14 -11.05
CA GLY A 27 -5.45 2.44 -10.84
C GLY A 27 -5.26 0.97 -10.43
N GLU A 28 -6.36 0.35 -10.02
CA GLU A 28 -6.38 -1.03 -9.50
C GLU A 28 -6.15 -2.12 -10.56
N GLU A 29 -5.91 -1.76 -11.83
CA GLU A 29 -5.46 -2.69 -12.88
C GLU A 29 -4.00 -3.17 -12.67
N GLN A 30 -3.26 -2.51 -11.78
CA GLN A 30 -1.89 -2.85 -11.44
C GLN A 30 -1.83 -4.03 -10.45
N ILE A 31 -1.08 -5.05 -10.83
CA ILE A 31 -0.87 -6.26 -10.02
C ILE A 31 0.63 -6.45 -9.80
N LEU A 32 1.00 -6.82 -8.57
CA LEU A 32 2.35 -7.24 -8.24
C LEU A 32 2.68 -8.58 -8.91
N VAL A 33 3.77 -8.58 -9.66
CA VAL A 33 4.37 -9.80 -10.24
C VAL A 33 5.55 -10.29 -9.41
N SER A 34 6.08 -9.43 -8.55
CA SER A 34 7.03 -9.73 -7.47
C SER A 34 6.78 -8.75 -6.31
N PRO A 35 7.36 -8.96 -5.11
CA PRO A 35 7.11 -8.10 -3.95
C PRO A 35 7.29 -6.60 -4.19
N TYR A 36 8.20 -6.21 -5.10
CA TYR A 36 8.55 -4.82 -5.37
C TYR A 36 8.46 -4.44 -6.85
N ALA A 37 7.65 -5.17 -7.64
CA ALA A 37 7.44 -4.85 -9.05
C ALA A 37 6.03 -5.19 -9.56
N THR A 38 5.50 -4.32 -10.42
CA THR A 38 4.19 -4.51 -11.07
C THR A 38 4.29 -5.16 -12.45
N ASN A 39 3.14 -5.63 -12.96
CA ASN A 39 2.96 -6.10 -14.34
C ASN A 39 3.34 -5.08 -15.43
N HIS A 40 3.42 -3.78 -15.10
CA HIS A 40 3.84 -2.72 -16.02
C HIS A 40 5.29 -2.26 -15.81
N LYS A 41 6.14 -3.09 -15.16
CA LYS A 41 7.57 -2.80 -14.94
C LYS A 41 7.82 -1.53 -14.12
N LEU A 42 6.87 -1.19 -13.24
CA LEU A 42 7.06 -0.20 -12.18
C LEU A 42 7.71 -0.89 -11.00
N THR A 43 8.70 -0.24 -10.39
CA THR A 43 9.40 -0.73 -9.19
C THR A 43 9.32 0.34 -8.11
N PHE A 44 9.32 -0.07 -6.84
CA PHE A 44 9.12 0.85 -5.73
C PHE A 44 9.79 0.39 -4.43
N ASP A 45 10.00 1.33 -3.51
CA ASP A 45 10.46 1.03 -2.14
C ASP A 45 9.27 0.77 -1.19
N TYR A 46 8.22 1.58 -1.30
CA TYR A 46 6.99 1.47 -0.52
C TYR A 46 5.77 1.26 -1.43
N LEU A 47 4.79 0.50 -0.95
CA LEU A 47 3.51 0.30 -1.63
C LEU A 47 2.33 0.51 -0.70
N ILE A 48 1.34 1.28 -1.13
CA ILE A 48 0.01 1.35 -0.50
C ILE A 48 -1.02 0.84 -1.49
N PHE A 49 -1.86 -0.12 -1.09
CA PHE A 49 -2.91 -0.65 -1.95
C PHE A 49 -4.25 -0.82 -1.23
N SER A 50 -5.36 -0.70 -1.96
CA SER A 50 -6.73 -0.91 -1.42
C SER A 50 -7.41 -2.18 -1.91
N ASN A 51 -6.94 -2.76 -3.03
CA ASN A 51 -7.57 -3.91 -3.66
C ASN A 51 -6.76 -5.18 -3.43
N PRO A 52 -7.32 -6.25 -2.81
CA PRO A 52 -6.61 -7.51 -2.62
C PRO A 52 -6.09 -8.14 -3.92
N GLN A 53 -6.68 -7.83 -5.07
CA GLN A 53 -6.23 -8.30 -6.37
C GLN A 53 -4.83 -7.79 -6.74
N THR A 54 -4.45 -6.59 -6.26
CA THR A 54 -3.11 -6.04 -6.45
C THR A 54 -2.02 -7.00 -5.98
N VAL A 55 -2.30 -7.76 -4.92
CA VAL A 55 -1.36 -8.70 -4.29
C VAL A 55 -1.80 -10.16 -4.49
N ALA A 56 -2.66 -10.47 -5.46
CA ALA A 56 -3.19 -11.81 -5.68
C ALA A 56 -2.10 -12.88 -5.90
N LYS A 57 -0.95 -12.48 -6.47
CA LYS A 57 0.19 -13.35 -6.76
C LYS A 57 1.30 -13.30 -5.69
N ILE A 58 1.08 -12.55 -4.62
CA ILE A 58 2.06 -12.35 -3.54
C ILE A 58 1.58 -13.12 -2.32
N ASP A 59 2.49 -13.88 -1.74
CA ASP A 59 2.25 -14.62 -0.52
C ASP A 59 2.25 -13.65 0.68
N LEU A 60 1.08 -13.43 1.25
CA LEU A 60 0.85 -12.55 2.38
C LEU A 60 0.05 -13.30 3.44
N LEU A 61 0.26 -12.98 4.71
CA LEU A 61 -0.60 -13.47 5.79
C LEU A 61 -2.04 -12.96 5.59
N ARG A 62 -2.98 -13.89 5.53
CA ARG A 62 -4.41 -13.63 5.32
C ARG A 62 -5.25 -14.44 6.29
N ASP A 63 -6.34 -13.85 6.75
CA ASP A 63 -7.45 -14.55 7.37
C ASP A 63 -8.63 -14.53 6.39
N ASN A 64 -8.89 -15.67 5.75
CA ASN A 64 -9.79 -15.77 4.60
C ASN A 64 -9.41 -14.78 3.47
N THR A 65 -10.27 -13.80 3.19
CA THR A 65 -10.03 -12.75 2.18
C THR A 65 -9.37 -11.50 2.76
N THR A 66 -9.22 -11.42 4.08
CA THR A 66 -8.70 -10.26 4.79
C THR A 66 -7.18 -10.35 4.89
N ILE A 67 -6.49 -9.26 4.57
CA ILE A 67 -5.05 -9.15 4.68
C ILE A 67 -4.71 -8.73 6.11
N ILE A 68 -3.89 -9.53 6.78
CA ILE A 68 -3.48 -9.25 8.15
C ILE A 68 -2.41 -8.16 8.11
N THR A 69 -2.62 -7.10 8.89
CA THR A 69 -1.69 -5.97 9.00
C THR A 69 -1.34 -5.65 10.45
N ASN A 70 -0.20 -4.99 10.66
CA ASN A 70 0.20 -4.47 11.97
C ASN A 70 -0.46 -3.12 12.30
N TYR A 71 -0.01 -2.46 13.37
CA TYR A 71 -0.50 -1.14 13.81
C TYR A 71 -0.42 -0.05 12.72
N TYR A 72 0.62 -0.08 11.89
CA TYR A 72 0.87 0.84 10.78
C TYR A 72 0.21 0.39 9.47
N LEU A 73 -0.64 -0.63 9.51
CA LEU A 73 -1.30 -1.22 8.34
C LEU A 73 -0.33 -1.91 7.37
N GLN A 74 0.88 -2.20 7.82
CA GLN A 74 1.87 -2.94 7.05
C GLN A 74 1.52 -4.43 7.08
N THR A 75 1.60 -5.07 5.92
CA THR A 75 1.40 -6.51 5.74
C THR A 75 2.57 -7.32 6.32
N SER A 76 2.54 -8.63 6.13
CA SER A 76 3.66 -9.52 6.47
C SER A 76 4.94 -9.25 5.65
N LEU A 77 4.86 -8.49 4.55
CA LEU A 77 6.01 -8.04 3.80
C LEU A 77 6.39 -6.61 4.17
N SER A 78 7.70 -6.38 4.26
CA SER A 78 8.26 -5.05 4.56
C SER A 78 7.83 -4.02 3.53
N HIS A 79 7.41 -2.86 4.02
CA HIS A 79 7.08 -1.66 3.23
C HIS A 79 5.85 -1.78 2.31
N ILE A 80 5.04 -2.82 2.51
CA ILE A 80 3.78 -3.02 1.79
C ILE A 80 2.62 -2.82 2.76
N PHE A 81 1.75 -1.84 2.47
CA PHE A 81 0.63 -1.42 3.31
C PHE A 81 -0.71 -1.66 2.62
N ALA A 82 -1.67 -2.20 3.37
CA ALA A 82 -3.03 -2.43 2.90
C ALA A 82 -3.97 -1.43 3.56
N ILE A 83 -4.87 -0.80 2.80
CA ILE A 83 -5.85 0.18 3.30
C ILE A 83 -7.29 -0.15 2.90
N GLY A 84 -8.25 0.42 3.63
CA GLY A 84 -9.67 0.21 3.38
C GLY A 84 -10.12 -1.20 3.74
N ASP A 85 -11.14 -1.70 3.05
CA ASP A 85 -11.83 -2.92 3.51
C ASP A 85 -10.96 -4.18 3.42
N CYS A 86 -9.86 -4.15 2.67
CA CYS A 86 -8.95 -5.29 2.54
C CYS A 86 -8.18 -5.63 3.83
N ASN A 87 -8.08 -4.69 4.77
CA ASN A 87 -7.42 -4.90 6.07
C ASN A 87 -8.40 -4.98 7.26
N GLN A 88 -9.71 -4.80 7.02
CA GLN A 88 -10.79 -4.74 8.03
C GLN A 88 -10.50 -3.85 9.25
N SER A 89 -9.67 -2.82 9.10
CA SER A 89 -9.35 -1.87 10.15
C SER A 89 -10.60 -1.07 10.54
N SER A 90 -10.80 -0.86 11.84
CA SER A 90 -11.86 0.00 12.38
C SER A 90 -11.56 1.50 12.26
N LEU A 91 -10.36 1.86 11.79
CA LEU A 91 -9.93 3.24 11.60
C LEU A 91 -10.62 3.86 10.38
N SER A 92 -10.91 5.17 10.43
CA SER A 92 -11.33 5.86 9.22
C SER A 92 -10.21 5.86 8.18
N LYS A 93 -10.56 6.01 6.90
CA LYS A 93 -9.57 6.07 5.81
C LYS A 93 -8.53 7.18 6.06
N GLU A 94 -8.93 8.31 6.64
CA GLU A 94 -8.01 9.40 6.96
C GLU A 94 -6.98 8.99 8.02
N GLU A 95 -7.40 8.33 9.11
CA GLU A 95 -6.46 7.81 10.10
C GLU A 95 -5.54 6.74 9.51
N GLN A 96 -6.05 5.90 8.61
CA GLN A 96 -5.24 4.88 7.95
C GLN A 96 -4.10 5.50 7.15
N TRP A 97 -4.39 6.53 6.33
CA TRP A 97 -3.38 7.28 5.61
C TRP A 97 -2.36 7.93 6.54
N LYS A 98 -2.81 8.58 7.61
CA LYS A 98 -1.92 9.24 8.59
C LYS A 98 -0.90 8.27 9.20
N ARG A 99 -1.34 7.07 9.60
CA ARG A 99 -0.43 6.06 10.19
C ARG A 99 0.64 5.58 9.22
N ILE A 100 0.28 5.35 7.96
CA ILE A 100 1.24 4.92 6.95
C ILE A 100 2.23 6.04 6.66
N VAL A 101 1.74 7.28 6.53
CA VAL A 101 2.59 8.45 6.30
C VAL A 101 3.55 8.67 7.47
N GLU A 102 3.09 8.52 8.71
CA GLU A 102 3.93 8.57 9.91
C GLU A 102 5.05 7.53 9.83
N PHE A 103 4.74 6.29 9.44
CA PHE A 103 5.75 5.26 9.26
C PHE A 103 6.78 5.63 8.18
N ILE A 104 6.34 6.09 7.01
CA ILE A 104 7.23 6.40 5.87
C ILE A 104 8.11 7.63 6.18
N GLN A 105 7.55 8.67 6.81
CA GLN A 105 8.27 9.91 7.09
C GLN A 105 9.18 9.81 8.32
N CYS A 106 8.85 8.94 9.27
CA CYS A 106 9.69 8.63 10.43
C CYS A 106 10.57 7.40 10.20
N GLY A 107 10.69 6.91 8.95
CA GLY A 107 11.35 5.65 8.60
C GLY A 107 12.81 5.58 9.06
N GLU A 108 13.02 4.82 10.14
CA GLU A 108 14.23 4.64 10.98
C GLU A 108 14.78 5.88 11.69
#